data_AF-A0A519WAN9-F1
#
_entry.id   AF-A0A519WAN9-F1
#
_cell.length_a   1.000
_cell.length_b   1.000
_cell.length_c   1.000
_cell.angle_alpha   90.00
_cell.angle_beta   90.00
_cell.angle_gamma   90.00
#
_symmetry.space_group_name_H-M   'P 1'
#
loop_
_entity.id
_entity.type
_entity.pdbx_description
1 polymer ?
#
loop_
_entity_poly.entity_id
_entity_poly.type
_entity_poly.pdbx_seq_one_letter_code
_entity_poly.pdbx_strand_id
1 'polypeptide(L)' 'MEQFRLEVAQDGQGYFFDVHSLGNHKYEIFKEDVRVGLLQLDGKDHQHCEAIDCEIDLPLMNSIREGIILHED' A
#
# COMPACT_ATOMS: atom_id res chain seq x y z
N MET A 1 10.86 -0.28 -12.89
CA MET A 1 9.57 -0.57 -12.24
C MET A 1 9.91 -1.43 -11.05
N GLU A 2 9.61 -0.94 -9.86
CA GLU A 2 9.98 -1.60 -8.60
C GLU A 2 8.75 -2.30 -8.04
N GLN A 3 8.97 -3.51 -7.53
CA GLN A 3 7.97 -4.30 -6.85
C GLN A 3 8.58 -4.82 -5.55
N PHE A 4 7.82 -4.74 -4.47
CA PHE A 4 8.24 -5.21 -3.17
C PHE A 4 7.06 -5.80 -2.41
N ARG A 5 7.38 -6.60 -1.40
CA ARG A 5 6.38 -7.29 -0.60
C ARG A 5 6.39 -6.73 0.81
N LEU A 6 5.22 -6.35 1.30
CA LEU A 6 5.01 -5.87 2.66
C LEU A 6 4.35 -6.95 3.51
N GLU A 7 4.84 -7.08 4.73
CA GLU A 7 4.15 -7.80 5.79
C GLU A 7 3.50 -6.78 6.73
N VAL A 8 2.21 -6.94 6.97
CA VAL A 8 1.41 -6.04 7.80
C VAL A 8 0.69 -6.85 8.85
N ALA A 9 0.85 -6.50 10.12
CA ALA A 9 0.14 -7.15 11.21
C ALA A 9 -1.20 -6.44 11.46
N GLN A 10 -2.31 -7.18 11.37
CA GLN A 10 -3.65 -6.71 11.75
C GLN A 10 -4.34 -7.80 12.58
N ASP A 11 -4.95 -7.40 13.70
CA ASP A 11 -5.65 -8.31 14.63
C ASP A 11 -4.83 -9.54 15.08
N GLY A 12 -3.51 -9.37 15.19
CA GLY A 12 -2.58 -10.44 15.57
C GLY A 12 -2.26 -11.44 14.46
N GLN A 13 -2.72 -11.18 13.23
CA GLN A 13 -2.39 -11.95 12.02
C GLN A 13 -1.49 -11.14 11.10
N GLY A 14 -0.47 -11.78 10.53
CA GLY A 14 0.36 -11.21 9.48
C GLY A 14 -0.29 -11.38 8.12
N TYR A 15 -0.46 -10.28 7.41
CA TYR A 15 -0.94 -10.25 6.03
C TYR A 15 0.20 -9.82 5.11
N PHE A 16 0.29 -10.48 3.96
CA PHE A 16 1.27 -10.13 2.95
C PHE A 16 0.61 -9.45 1.77
N PHE A 17 1.22 -8.35 1.32
CA PHE A 17 0.79 -7.60 0.15
C PHE A 17 1.94 -7.42 -0.81
N ASP A 18 1.68 -7.61 -2.09
CA ASP A 18 2.61 -7.26 -3.15
C ASP A 18 2.28 -5.84 -3.61
N VAL A 19 3.30 -4.98 -3.61
CA VAL A 19 3.17 -3.57 -3.95
C VAL A 19 3.96 -3.29 -5.21
N HIS A 20 3.27 -2.77 -6.23
CA HIS A 20 3.85 -2.43 -7.52
C HIS A 20 3.89 -0.92 -7.70
N SER A 21 5.08 -0.35 -7.83
CA SER A 21 5.23 1.07 -8.13
C SER A 21 4.95 1.34 -9.62
N LEU A 22 3.91 2.14 -9.88
CA LEU A 22 3.54 2.61 -11.21
C LEU A 22 4.27 3.91 -11.61
N GLY A 23 5.06 4.47 -10.69
CA GLY A 23 5.68 5.79 -10.84
C GLY A 23 4.73 6.94 -10.48
N ASN A 24 5.28 8.16 -10.40
CA ASN A 24 4.57 9.36 -9.91
C ASN A 24 3.93 9.14 -8.53
N HIS A 25 4.59 8.39 -7.65
CA HIS A 25 4.10 8.07 -6.30
C HIS A 25 2.76 7.32 -6.31
N LYS A 26 2.49 6.52 -7.36
CA LYS A 26 1.34 5.62 -7.44
C LYS A 26 1.76 4.18 -7.25
N TYR A 27 0.99 3.44 -6.46
CA TYR A 27 1.26 2.07 -6.08
C TYR A 27 0.00 1.23 -6.19
N GLU A 28 0.07 0.12 -6.92
CA GLU A 28 -0.96 -0.91 -6.89
C GLU A 28 -0.65 -1.91 -5.79
N ILE A 29 -1.69 -2.32 -5.07
CA ILE A 29 -1.60 -3.24 -3.95
C ILE A 29 -2.32 -4.52 -4.35
N PHE A 30 -1.64 -5.64 -4.21
CA PHE A 30 -2.15 -6.97 -4.51
C PHE A 30 -2.13 -7.86 -3.27
N LYS A 31 -3.12 -8.73 -3.17
CA LYS A 31 -3.19 -9.81 -2.19
C LYS A 31 -3.53 -11.08 -2.94
N GLU A 32 -2.68 -12.10 -2.84
CA GLU A 32 -2.88 -13.39 -3.51
C GLU A 32 -3.18 -13.22 -5.02
N ASP A 33 -2.37 -12.42 -5.72
CA ASP A 33 -2.50 -12.06 -7.14
C ASP A 33 -3.76 -11.26 -7.54
N VAL A 34 -4.60 -10.88 -6.58
CA VAL A 34 -5.78 -10.03 -6.80
C VAL A 34 -5.43 -8.58 -6.45
N ARG A 35 -5.67 -7.64 -7.36
CA ARG A 35 -5.53 -6.21 -7.05
C ARG A 35 -6.62 -5.81 -6.07
N VAL A 36 -6.21 -5.38 -4.88
CA VAL A 36 -7.09 -5.03 -3.77
C VAL A 36 -7.12 -3.53 -3.48
N GLY A 37 -6.19 -2.77 -4.05
CA GLY A 37 -6.15 -1.32 -3.89
C GLY A 37 -5.22 -0.60 -4.85
N LEU A 38 -5.43 0.71 -4.95
CA LEU A 38 -4.52 1.65 -5.60
C LEU A 38 -4.29 2.81 -4.63
N LEU A 39 -3.02 3.11 -4.38
CA LEU A 39 -2.58 4.12 -3.45
C LEU A 39 -1.78 5.18 -4.22
N GLN A 40 -2.11 6.45 -4.01
CA GLN A 40 -1.29 7.55 -4.48
C GLN A 40 -0.78 8.33 -3.27
N LEU A 41 0.55 8.36 -3.09
CA LEU A 41 1.19 9.25 -2.13
C LEU A 41 1.32 10.62 -2.78
N ASP A 42 0.82 11.67 -2.13
CA ASP A 42 1.12 13.03 -2.58
C ASP A 42 2.56 13.36 -2.17
N GLY A 43 3.45 13.62 -3.13
CA GLY A 43 4.87 13.92 -2.87
C GLY A 43 5.11 15.22 -2.08
N LYS A 44 4.05 15.93 -1.66
CA LYS A 44 4.11 17.07 -0.73
C LYS A 44 3.49 16.79 0.64
N ASP A 45 2.62 15.79 0.75
CA ASP A 45 1.95 15.39 1.98
C ASP A 45 1.57 13.90 1.93
N HIS A 46 2.49 13.05 2.39
CA HIS A 46 2.30 11.60 2.45
C HIS A 46 1.12 11.17 3.36
N GLN A 47 0.44 12.09 4.07
CA GLN A 47 -0.73 11.77 4.91
C GLN A 47 -2.04 11.74 4.12
N HIS A 48 -2.10 12.35 2.93
CA HIS A 48 -3.29 12.35 2.08
C HIS A 48 -3.30 11.12 1.17
N CYS A 49 -4.14 10.15 1.50
CA CYS A 49 -4.35 8.93 0.71
C CYS A 49 -5.71 9.01 0.03
N GLU A 50 -5.73 9.09 -1.31
CA GLU A 50 -6.93 8.81 -2.09
C GLU A 50 -6.96 7.29 -2.38
N ALA A 51 -7.68 6.54 -1.54
CA ALA A 51 -7.96 5.13 -1.82
C ALA A 51 -9.02 5.06 -2.93
N ILE A 52 -8.61 4.67 -4.14
CA ILE A 52 -9.49 4.70 -5.32
C ILE A 52 -10.37 3.44 -5.42
N ASP A 53 -10.00 2.33 -4.77
CA ASP A 53 -10.77 1.09 -4.73
C ASP A 53 -10.74 0.50 -3.31
N CYS A 54 -11.92 0.25 -2.71
CA CYS A 54 -12.10 -0.07 -1.30
C CYS A 54 -12.58 -1.52 -1.12
N GLU A 55 -11.70 -2.50 -1.36
CA GLU A 55 -11.86 -3.86 -0.79
C GLU A 55 -11.02 -4.04 0.50
N ILE A 56 -10.15 -3.08 0.81
CA ILE A 56 -9.29 -3.06 2.00
C ILE A 56 -9.81 -2.02 2.99
N ASP A 57 -9.83 -2.36 4.28
CA ASP A 57 -10.20 -1.42 5.33
C ASP A 57 -9.15 -0.30 5.54
N LEU A 58 -9.60 0.83 6.09
CA LEU A 58 -8.74 2.00 6.31
C LEU A 58 -7.52 1.70 7.22
N PRO A 59 -7.62 0.94 8.33
CA PRO A 59 -6.46 0.59 9.16
C PRO A 59 -5.37 -0.17 8.39
N LEU A 60 -5.76 -1.13 7.56
CA LEU A 60 -4.82 -1.93 6.77
C LEU A 60 -4.18 -1.08 5.67
N MET A 61 -4.95 -0.21 5.02
CA MET A 61 -4.42 0.76 4.06
C MET A 61 -3.37 1.70 4.68
N ASN A 62 -3.60 2.18 5.91
CA ASN A 62 -2.64 3.03 6.61
C ASN A 62 -1.33 2.27 6.92
N SER A 63 -1.43 1.00 7.28
CA SER A 63 -0.27 0.18 7.59
C SER A 63 0.55 -0.15 6.34
N ILE A 64 -0.12 -0.41 5.20
CA ILE A 64 0.53 -0.57 3.91
C ILE A 64 1.26 0.71 3.51
N ARG A 65 0.62 1.87 3.66
CA ARG A 65 1.24 3.18 3.42
C ARG A 65 2.52 3.37 4.23
N GLU A 66 2.50 3.07 5.53
CA GLU A 66 3.69 3.17 6.38
C GLU A 66 4.81 2.24 5.88
N GLY A 67 4.46 1.02 5.46
CA GLY A 67 5.41 0.10 4.85
C GLY A 67 6.04 0.62 3.55
N ILE A 68 5.25 1.29 2.69
CA ILE A 68 5.76 1.92 1.47
C ILE A 68 6.74 3.05 1.81
N ILE A 69 6.38 3.93 2.75
CA ILE A 69 7.23 5.05 3.17
C ILE A 69 8.56 4.55 3.75
N LEU A 70 8.51 3.52 4.61
CA LEU A 70 9.71 2.93 5.21
C LEU A 70 10.62 2.22 4.19
N HIS A 71 10.07 1.79 3.05
CA HIS A 71 10.84 1.17 1.97
C HIS A 71 11.53 2.22 1.07
N GLU A 72 10.96 3.43 0.97
CA GLU A 72 11.52 4.52 0.15
C GLU A 72 12.58 5.40 0.86
N ASP A 73 12.64 5.37 2.20
CA ASP A 73 13.67 6.04 3.05
C ASP A 73 15.01 5.27 3.13
#